data_AF-A0A972ES62-F1
#
_entry.id   AF-A0A972ES62-F1
#
_cell.length_a   1.000
_cell.length_b   1.000
_cell.length_c   1.000
_cell.angle_alpha   90.00
_cell.angle_beta   90.00
_cell.angle_gamma   90.00
#
_symmetry.space_group_name_H-M   'P 1'
#
loop_
_entity.id
_entity.type
_entity.pdbx_description
1 polymer ?
#
loop_
_entity_poly.entity_id
_entity_poly.type
_entity_poly.pdbx_seq_one_letter_code
_entity_poly.pdbx_strand_id
1 'polypeptide(L)'
;MACTHPEVDGCQKTGVIREARKEGDLRSTPARGGDTGAIRVTQPLSPGVFDWDVNLCQAGAFNGPLQIGLALWDHEGNFRAPLSVGTIQVDHACPPPESQLEPAESFDSTAVRLSWTAQTSGVPLEQFELQWRESLQPWSAAQSFTYTPEARQSWFLGEFGKSYDFRLRAGQQRSTGSLAGR
;
A
#
# COMPACT_ATOMS: atom_id res chain seq x y z
N MET A 1 -25.58 -35.74 -27.93
CA MET A 1 -25.74 -36.98 -27.14
C MET A 1 -25.84 -36.56 -25.68
N ALA A 2 -26.99 -36.82 -25.08
CA ALA A 2 -27.35 -36.40 -23.73
C ALA A 2 -26.81 -37.40 -22.69
N CYS A 3 -26.44 -36.90 -21.51
CA CYS A 3 -26.25 -37.75 -20.33
C CYS A 3 -27.54 -37.68 -19.50
N THR A 4 -28.21 -38.82 -19.34
CA THR A 4 -29.47 -39.01 -18.62
C THR A 4 -29.29 -40.06 -17.53
N HIS A 5 -28.87 -39.67 -16.31
CA HIS A 5 -29.37 -40.17 -15.00
C HIS A 5 -28.51 -39.55 -13.85
N PRO A 6 -29.11 -39.22 -12.68
CA PRO A 6 -28.38 -38.74 -11.52
C PRO A 6 -27.92 -39.92 -10.62
N GLU A 7 -26.86 -39.68 -9.85
CA GLU A 7 -26.46 -40.49 -8.68
C GLU A 7 -25.54 -41.70 -8.95
N VAL A 8 -24.32 -41.45 -9.44
CA VAL A 8 -23.06 -42.01 -8.88
C VAL A 8 -21.87 -41.24 -9.45
N ASP A 9 -21.02 -40.73 -8.56
CA ASP A 9 -19.64 -40.26 -8.74
C ASP A 9 -19.30 -39.18 -9.80
N GLY A 10 -18.90 -38.01 -9.29
CA GLY A 10 -17.74 -37.28 -9.80
C GLY A 10 -17.81 -36.72 -11.23
N CYS A 11 -18.77 -35.85 -11.54
CA CYS A 11 -18.70 -35.03 -12.77
C CYS A 11 -17.72 -33.85 -12.55
N GLN A 12 -16.41 -34.14 -12.51
CA GLN A 12 -15.39 -33.10 -12.62
C GLN A 12 -15.40 -32.56 -14.05
N LYS A 13 -16.02 -31.40 -14.26
CA LYS A 13 -15.91 -30.64 -15.51
C LYS A 13 -14.54 -29.99 -15.59
N THR A 14 -13.57 -30.72 -16.14
CA THR A 14 -12.29 -30.15 -16.58
C THR A 14 -12.55 -29.32 -17.84
N GLY A 15 -12.81 -28.03 -17.67
CA GLY A 15 -12.93 -27.09 -18.78
C GLY A 15 -11.55 -26.75 -19.35
N VAL A 16 -11.17 -27.35 -20.47
CA VAL A 16 -9.94 -26.99 -21.18
C VAL A 16 -10.19 -25.70 -21.96
N ILE A 17 -9.57 -24.60 -21.54
CA ILE A 17 -9.58 -23.33 -22.29
C ILE A 17 -8.66 -23.52 -23.50
N ARG A 18 -9.25 -23.61 -24.70
CA ARG A 18 -8.51 -24.01 -25.89
C ARG A 18 -7.79 -22.89 -26.60
N GLU A 19 -8.23 -21.62 -26.51
CA GLU A 19 -7.55 -20.54 -27.23
C GLU A 19 -7.72 -19.19 -26.52
N ALA A 20 -6.61 -18.59 -26.09
CA ALA A 20 -6.51 -17.17 -25.77
C ALA A 20 -5.51 -16.57 -26.77
N ARG A 21 -6.00 -15.93 -27.83
CA ARG A 21 -5.14 -15.35 -28.88
C ARG A 21 -4.71 -13.93 -28.47
N LYS A 22 -3.42 -13.69 -28.72
CA LYS A 22 -2.59 -12.51 -28.45
C LYS A 22 -3.13 -11.24 -29.12
N GLU A 23 -3.43 -10.20 -28.34
CA GLU A 23 -3.52 -8.83 -28.83
C GLU A 23 -2.80 -7.90 -27.83
N GLY A 24 -1.78 -7.22 -28.33
CA GLY A 24 -1.26 -5.91 -27.89
C GLY A 24 -1.15 -5.59 -26.41
N ASP A 25 0.09 -5.70 -25.92
CA ASP A 25 0.81 -4.76 -25.04
C ASP A 25 0.20 -4.30 -23.70
N LEU A 26 1.04 -4.39 -22.66
CA LEU A 26 0.72 -4.04 -21.28
C LEU A 26 0.30 -2.58 -21.17
N ARG A 27 -0.95 -2.34 -20.80
CA ARG A 27 -1.40 -1.13 -20.10
C ARG A 27 -2.71 -1.46 -19.39
N SER A 28 -2.67 -1.42 -18.07
CA SER A 28 -3.84 -1.32 -17.20
C SER A 28 -4.78 -0.25 -17.77
N THR A 29 -5.83 -0.66 -18.45
CA THR A 29 -6.86 0.26 -18.93
C THR A 29 -7.96 0.23 -17.87
N PRO A 30 -8.25 1.35 -17.19
CA PRO A 30 -9.32 1.37 -16.22
C PRO A 30 -10.64 1.06 -16.94
N ALA A 31 -11.39 0.08 -16.43
CA ALA A 31 -12.73 -0.20 -16.92
C ALA A 31 -13.61 1.05 -16.73
N ARG A 32 -14.38 1.38 -17.76
CA ARG A 32 -15.20 2.60 -17.81
C ARG A 32 -16.39 2.45 -16.86
N GLY A 33 -16.32 3.10 -15.70
CA GLY A 33 -17.43 3.32 -14.78
C GLY A 33 -17.35 2.49 -13.49
N GLY A 34 -17.18 3.18 -12.36
CA GLY A 34 -17.46 2.67 -11.00
C GLY A 34 -16.41 1.76 -10.35
N ASP A 35 -15.78 0.87 -11.10
CA ASP A 35 -14.91 -0.18 -10.54
C ASP A 35 -13.44 0.22 -10.55
N THR A 36 -13.07 1.08 -9.60
CA THR A 36 -11.67 1.51 -9.38
C THR A 36 -10.83 0.34 -8.87
N GLY A 37 -10.34 -0.53 -9.76
CA GLY A 37 -9.38 -1.59 -9.40
C GLY A 37 -9.40 -2.88 -10.24
N ALA A 38 -10.28 -3.01 -11.24
CA ALA A 38 -10.34 -4.24 -12.04
C ALA A 38 -9.10 -4.42 -12.93
N ILE A 39 -8.38 -5.53 -12.73
CA ILE A 39 -7.23 -5.93 -13.57
C ILE A 39 -7.70 -6.98 -14.58
N ARG A 40 -7.48 -6.69 -15.87
CA ARG A 40 -7.83 -7.61 -16.96
C ARG A 40 -6.62 -8.47 -17.32
N VAL A 41 -6.78 -9.78 -17.23
CA VAL A 41 -5.78 -10.75 -17.67
C VAL A 41 -6.28 -11.48 -18.91
N THR A 42 -5.47 -11.45 -19.97
CA THR A 42 -5.81 -12.05 -21.27
C THR A 42 -4.83 -13.14 -21.71
N GLN A 43 -3.67 -13.22 -21.05
CA GLN A 43 -2.62 -14.18 -21.36
C GLN A 43 -2.54 -15.24 -20.25
N PRO A 44 -2.81 -16.52 -20.57
CA PRO A 44 -2.66 -17.59 -19.60
C PRO A 44 -1.18 -17.93 -19.40
N LEU A 45 -0.80 -18.31 -18.18
CA LEU A 45 0.53 -18.84 -17.85
C LEU A 45 0.75 -20.20 -18.54
N SER A 46 -0.30 -21.02 -18.58
CA SER A 46 -0.36 -22.29 -19.30
C SER A 46 -1.82 -22.60 -19.68
N PRO A 47 -2.12 -23.57 -20.58
CA PRO A 47 -3.49 -23.83 -20.99
C PRO A 47 -4.44 -24.04 -19.81
N GLY A 48 -5.38 -23.10 -19.63
CA GLY A 48 -6.36 -23.12 -18.53
C GLY A 48 -5.90 -22.52 -17.19
N VAL A 49 -4.66 -22.01 -17.08
CA VAL A 49 -4.12 -21.40 -15.85
C VAL A 49 -3.83 -19.93 -16.09
N PHE A 50 -4.43 -19.07 -15.27
CA PHE A 50 -4.14 -17.64 -15.22
C PHE A 50 -3.45 -17.35 -13.89
N ASP A 51 -2.34 -16.63 -13.97
CA ASP A 51 -1.55 -16.21 -12.81
C ASP A 51 -1.07 -14.78 -13.08
N TRP A 52 -1.23 -13.91 -12.08
CA TRP A 52 -0.82 -12.52 -12.16
C TRP A 52 -0.61 -11.95 -10.76
N ASP A 53 0.38 -11.07 -10.65
CA ASP A 53 0.61 -10.29 -9.44
C ASP A 53 -0.16 -8.98 -9.49
N VAL A 54 -0.74 -8.59 -8.36
CA VAL A 54 -1.37 -7.29 -8.17
C VAL A 54 -0.55 -6.46 -7.19
N ASN A 55 0.03 -5.36 -7.68
CA ASN A 55 0.67 -4.39 -6.81
C ASN A 55 -0.41 -3.55 -6.10
N LEU A 56 -0.77 -3.94 -4.87
CA LEU A 56 -1.77 -3.26 -4.06
C LEU A 56 -1.39 -1.83 -3.69
N CYS A 57 -0.08 -1.52 -3.64
CA CYS A 57 0.39 -0.16 -3.39
C CYS A 57 0.01 0.77 -4.56
N GLN A 58 0.25 0.33 -5.79
CA GLN A 58 -0.10 1.09 -7.00
C GLN A 58 -1.60 1.07 -7.33
N ALA A 59 -2.30 0.01 -6.94
CA ALA A 59 -3.73 -0.13 -7.19
C ALA A 59 -4.60 0.81 -6.32
N GLY A 60 -4.06 1.30 -5.19
CA GLY A 60 -4.78 2.21 -4.30
C GLY A 60 -4.28 2.27 -2.86
N ALA A 61 -3.11 1.69 -2.56
CA ALA A 61 -2.54 1.63 -1.21
C ALA A 61 -3.53 1.08 -0.15
N PHE A 62 -4.25 0.02 -0.51
CA PHE A 62 -5.30 -0.56 0.33
C PHE A 62 -4.72 -1.12 1.64
N ASN A 63 -5.20 -0.64 2.79
CA ASN A 63 -4.89 -1.23 4.10
C ASN A 63 -6.21 -1.62 4.80
N GLY A 64 -6.26 -2.84 5.33
CA GLY A 64 -7.44 -3.44 5.96
C GLY A 64 -8.13 -4.51 5.11
N PRO A 65 -9.41 -4.79 5.37
CA PRO A 65 -10.17 -5.79 4.64
C PRO A 65 -10.33 -5.41 3.16
N LEU A 66 -9.83 -6.27 2.26
CA LEU A 66 -9.98 -6.12 0.82
C LEU A 66 -10.79 -7.29 0.25
N GLN A 67 -11.88 -6.98 -0.44
CA GLN A 67 -12.66 -7.98 -1.17
C GLN A 67 -12.05 -8.21 -2.55
N ILE A 68 -11.88 -9.47 -2.92
CA ILE A 68 -11.34 -9.88 -4.21
C ILE A 68 -12.34 -10.80 -4.88
N GLY A 69 -12.68 -10.50 -6.13
CA GLY A 69 -13.62 -11.26 -6.94
C GLY A 69 -13.07 -11.61 -8.32
N LEU A 70 -13.35 -12.83 -8.81
CA LEU A 70 -13.04 -13.23 -10.19
C LEU A 70 -14.25 -13.04 -11.10
N ALA A 71 -14.19 -12.09 -12.01
CA ALA A 71 -15.17 -11.92 -13.08
C ALA A 71 -14.66 -12.49 -14.41
N LEU A 72 -15.57 -13.00 -15.24
CA LEU A 72 -15.24 -13.61 -16.52
C LEU A 72 -15.99 -12.91 -17.65
N TRP A 73 -15.32 -12.81 -18.80
CA TRP A 73 -15.90 -12.34 -20.05
C TRP A 73 -15.53 -13.31 -21.16
N ASP A 74 -16.46 -13.52 -22.10
CA ASP A 74 -16.17 -14.23 -23.35
C ASP A 74 -15.98 -13.27 -24.54
N HIS A 75 -15.62 -13.84 -25.68
CA HIS A 75 -15.37 -13.08 -26.90
C HIS A 75 -16.64 -12.44 -27.47
N GLU A 76 -17.80 -13.00 -27.17
CA GLU A 76 -19.10 -12.43 -27.52
C GLU A 76 -19.50 -11.25 -26.62
N GLY A 77 -18.69 -10.93 -25.60
CA GLY A 77 -18.91 -9.83 -24.68
C GLY A 77 -19.88 -10.17 -23.54
N ASN A 78 -20.22 -11.44 -23.34
CA ASN A 78 -21.01 -11.86 -22.20
C ASN A 78 -20.18 -11.71 -20.93
N PHE A 79 -20.78 -11.12 -19.91
CA PHE A 79 -20.19 -10.95 -18.59
C PHE A 79 -20.73 -11.98 -17.61
N ARG A 80 -19.87 -12.42 -16.69
CA ARG A 80 -20.26 -13.11 -15.46
C ARG A 80 -19.74 -12.31 -14.27
N ALA A 81 -20.67 -11.97 -13.38
CA ALA A 81 -20.38 -11.33 -12.11
C ALA A 81 -19.39 -12.17 -11.27
N PRO A 82 -18.68 -11.57 -10.31
CA PRO A 82 -17.62 -12.24 -9.56
C PRO A 82 -18.06 -13.56 -8.94
N LEU A 83 -17.39 -14.65 -9.33
CA LEU A 83 -17.78 -16.02 -8.95
C LEU A 83 -17.31 -16.42 -7.55
N SER A 84 -16.22 -15.81 -7.07
CA SER A 84 -15.60 -16.10 -5.77
C SER A 84 -15.19 -14.80 -5.12
N VAL A 85 -15.98 -14.30 -4.15
CA VAL A 85 -15.61 -13.12 -3.35
C VAL A 85 -14.92 -13.58 -2.08
N GLY A 86 -13.60 -13.47 -2.04
CA GLY A 86 -12.79 -13.67 -0.84
C GLY A 86 -12.52 -12.34 -0.15
N THR A 87 -12.35 -12.34 1.18
CA THR A 87 -11.81 -11.18 1.90
C THR A 87 -10.41 -11.52 2.39
N ILE A 88 -9.44 -10.69 2.03
CA ILE A 88 -8.09 -10.74 2.59
C ILE A 88 -7.90 -9.57 3.56
N GLN A 89 -7.06 -9.74 4.57
CA GLN A 89 -6.59 -8.62 5.39
C GLN A 89 -5.24 -8.16 4.84
N VAL A 90 -5.16 -6.89 4.45
CA VAL A 90 -3.91 -6.27 4.02
C VAL A 90 -3.40 -5.42 5.16
N ASP A 91 -2.34 -5.86 5.84
CA ASP A 91 -1.76 -5.09 6.94
C ASP A 91 -1.20 -3.77 6.41
N HIS A 92 -0.29 -3.86 5.43
CA HIS A 92 0.33 -2.72 4.74
C HIS A 92 0.56 -3.03 3.26
N ALA A 93 -0.14 -2.33 2.36
CA ALA A 93 0.09 -2.47 0.91
C ALA A 93 1.38 -1.81 0.44
N CYS A 94 1.81 -0.76 1.15
CA CYS A 94 2.96 0.07 0.79
C CYS A 94 3.99 0.09 1.93
N PRO A 95 5.29 0.24 1.61
CA PRO A 95 6.30 0.52 2.62
C PRO A 95 5.99 1.81 3.39
N PRO A 96 6.29 1.88 4.70
CA PRO A 96 6.14 3.10 5.46
C PRO A 96 7.07 4.20 4.91
N PRO A 97 6.73 5.49 5.10
CA PRO A 97 7.62 6.57 4.71
C PRO A 97 8.89 6.54 5.55
N GLU A 98 10.01 6.91 4.92
CA GLU A 98 11.32 6.96 5.56
C GLU A 98 11.77 8.41 5.73
N SER A 99 12.51 8.66 6.81
CA SER A 99 13.13 9.96 7.09
C SER A 99 14.56 9.78 7.53
N GLN A 100 15.45 10.64 7.05
CA GLN A 100 16.85 10.64 7.43
C GLN A 100 17.23 12.01 8.00
N LEU A 101 17.64 12.02 9.27
CA LEU A 101 18.16 13.22 9.91
C LEU A 101 19.62 13.41 9.48
N GLU A 102 19.94 14.61 9.02
CA GLU A 102 21.31 14.99 8.68
C GLU A 102 22.10 15.37 9.94
N PRO A 103 23.45 15.39 9.89
CA PRO A 103 24.25 15.88 11.00
C PRO A 103 23.81 17.27 11.46
N ALA A 104 23.64 17.45 12.77
CA ALA A 104 23.21 18.71 13.34
C ALA A 104 24.26 19.81 13.08
N GLU A 105 23.81 20.95 12.56
CA GLU A 105 24.67 22.11 12.34
C GLU A 105 24.71 22.96 13.61
N SER A 106 25.90 23.17 14.14
CA SER A 106 26.14 23.96 15.34
C SER A 106 26.64 25.36 14.96
N PHE A 107 26.29 26.33 15.79
CA PHE A 107 26.70 27.73 15.68
C PHE A 107 27.32 28.18 17.00
N ASP A 108 27.97 29.35 17.04
CA ASP A 108 28.48 29.95 18.28
C ASP A 108 27.32 30.48 19.16
N SER A 109 26.38 29.60 19.50
CA SER A 109 25.17 29.86 20.28
C SER A 109 24.66 28.58 20.94
N THR A 110 23.54 28.64 21.67
CA THR A 110 22.84 27.47 22.19
C THR A 110 21.82 26.86 21.21
N ALA A 111 21.71 27.41 20.00
CA ALA A 111 20.84 26.92 18.96
C ALA A 111 21.60 26.00 17.98
N VAL A 112 20.97 24.89 17.61
CA VAL A 112 21.45 23.99 16.55
C VAL A 112 20.39 23.88 15.47
N ARG A 113 20.84 23.82 14.21
CA ARG A 113 19.95 23.58 13.07
C ARG A 113 19.91 22.10 12.77
N LEU A 114 18.69 21.57 12.72
CA LEU A 114 18.41 20.21 12.32
C LEU A 114 17.82 20.26 10.92
N SER A 115 18.32 19.41 10.02
CA SER A 115 17.77 19.25 8.69
C SER A 115 17.59 17.77 8.38
N TRP A 116 16.65 17.45 7.48
CA TRP A 116 16.33 16.07 7.15
C TRP A 116 15.78 15.92 5.74
N THR A 117 15.93 14.71 5.21
CA THR A 117 15.29 14.25 3.98
C THR A 117 14.18 13.25 4.29
N ALA A 118 13.25 13.07 3.35
CA ALA A 118 12.15 12.13 3.49
C ALA A 118 11.76 11.52 2.15
N GLN A 119 11.35 10.26 2.18
CA GLN A 119 10.93 9.50 1.02
C GLN A 119 9.59 8.80 1.30
N THR A 120 8.71 8.78 0.31
CA THR A 120 7.41 8.11 0.38
C THR A 120 7.31 7.05 -0.71
N SER A 121 6.62 5.95 -0.42
CA SER A 121 6.35 4.89 -1.40
C SER A 121 4.86 4.60 -1.41
N GLY A 122 4.11 5.32 -2.25
CA GLY A 122 2.66 5.11 -2.46
C GLY A 122 1.72 5.55 -1.34
N VAL A 123 2.20 5.85 -0.13
CA VAL A 123 1.41 6.49 0.95
C VAL A 123 1.94 7.90 1.20
N PRO A 124 1.07 8.93 1.25
CA PRO A 124 1.51 10.28 1.54
C PRO A 124 2.05 10.39 2.97
N LEU A 125 3.08 11.22 3.11
CA LEU A 125 3.60 11.62 4.42
C LEU A 125 2.57 12.54 5.10
N GLU A 126 2.28 12.29 6.37
CA GLU A 126 1.36 13.10 7.17
C GLU A 126 2.10 14.11 8.04
N GLN A 127 3.16 13.68 8.73
CA GLN A 127 3.89 14.52 9.67
C GLN A 127 5.30 13.98 9.90
N PHE A 128 6.16 14.80 10.52
CA PHE A 128 7.37 14.32 11.18
C PHE A 128 7.24 14.45 12.69
N GLU A 129 7.83 13.51 13.41
CA GLU A 129 8.03 13.62 14.85
C GLU A 129 9.53 13.57 15.15
N LEU A 130 10.04 14.68 15.67
CA LEU A 130 11.41 14.81 16.16
C LEU A 130 11.38 14.62 17.67
N GLN A 131 12.07 13.60 18.16
CA GLN A 131 12.32 13.44 19.58
C GLN A 131 13.74 13.87 19.90
N TRP A 132 13.88 14.45 21.09
CA TRP A 132 15.17 14.87 21.63
C TRP A 132 15.31 14.38 23.06
N ARG A 133 16.54 14.30 23.51
CA ARG A 133 16.88 14.03 24.91
C ARG A 133 18.22 14.66 25.25
N GLU A 134 18.46 14.96 26.52
CA GLU A 134 19.84 15.14 26.98
C GLU A 134 20.59 13.82 26.82
N SER A 135 21.87 13.90 26.46
CA SER A 135 22.66 12.72 26.15
C SER A 135 22.63 11.73 27.30
N LEU A 136 22.49 10.44 26.96
CA LEU A 136 22.37 9.31 27.90
C LEU A 136 21.07 9.26 28.72
N GLN A 137 20.15 10.22 28.58
CA GLN A 137 18.84 10.12 29.23
C GLN A 137 17.91 9.12 28.50
N PRO A 138 16.87 8.61 29.18
CA PRO A 138 15.82 7.85 28.52
C PRO A 138 15.09 8.69 27.47
N TRP A 139 14.71 8.08 26.35
CA TRP A 139 13.79 8.73 25.40
C TRP A 139 12.42 8.93 26.03
N SER A 140 11.80 10.09 25.80
CA SER A 140 10.48 10.44 26.33
C SER A 140 9.57 10.99 25.25
N ALA A 141 8.28 10.61 25.29
CA ALA A 141 7.26 11.17 24.41
C ALA A 141 6.92 12.63 24.77
N ALA A 142 7.27 13.11 25.97
CA ALA A 142 7.08 14.51 26.33
C ALA A 142 8.12 15.43 25.67
N GLN A 143 9.25 14.88 25.22
CA GLN A 143 10.35 15.60 24.56
C GLN A 143 10.28 15.38 23.05
N SER A 144 9.18 15.83 22.45
CA SER A 144 8.92 15.68 21.02
C SER A 144 8.38 16.96 20.40
N PHE A 145 8.76 17.20 19.15
CA PHE A 145 8.16 18.21 18.28
C PHE A 145 7.51 17.52 17.09
N THR A 146 6.38 18.06 16.64
CA THR A 146 5.69 17.62 15.44
C THR A 146 5.82 18.68 14.36
N TYR A 147 6.11 18.26 13.14
CA TYR A 147 6.22 19.14 11.97
C TYR A 147 5.31 18.68 10.84
N THR A 148 4.94 19.63 9.98
CA THR A 148 4.16 19.39 8.77
C THR A 148 4.97 18.56 7.76
N PRO A 149 4.31 17.89 6.78
CA PRO A 149 5.01 16.99 5.87
C PRO A 149 5.93 17.71 4.86
N GLU A 150 5.82 19.04 4.73
CA GLU A 150 6.70 19.87 3.91
C GLU A 150 7.97 20.32 4.65
N ALA A 151 7.99 20.22 5.98
CA ALA A 151 9.12 20.65 6.78
C ALA A 151 10.36 19.80 6.49
N ARG A 152 11.51 20.45 6.31
CA ARG A 152 12.82 19.79 6.07
C ARG A 152 13.91 20.29 7.01
N GLN A 153 13.58 21.22 7.89
CA GLN A 153 14.50 21.78 8.86
C GLN A 153 13.76 22.37 10.06
N SER A 154 14.45 22.46 11.18
CA SER A 154 14.01 23.19 12.36
C SER A 154 15.19 23.65 13.21
N TRP A 155 14.92 24.57 14.12
CA TRP A 155 15.86 25.00 15.15
C TRP A 155 15.54 24.32 16.47
N PHE A 156 16.57 23.77 17.11
CA PHE A 156 16.51 23.30 18.48
C PHE A 156 17.32 24.24 19.37
N LEU A 157 16.72 24.68 20.47
CA LEU A 157 17.38 25.52 21.48
C LEU A 157 17.70 24.67 22.71
N GLY A 158 18.99 24.49 22.98
CA GLY A 158 19.48 23.77 24.15
C GLY A 158 19.94 24.69 25.28
N GLU A 159 20.37 24.07 26.37
CA GLU A 159 21.07 24.74 27.46
C GLU A 159 22.58 24.71 27.23
N PHE A 160 23.27 25.71 27.78
CA PHE A 160 24.72 25.80 27.66
C PHE A 160 25.43 24.65 28.38
N GLY A 161 26.45 24.07 27.74
CA GLY A 161 27.24 22.98 28.31
C GLY A 161 26.52 21.62 28.35
N LYS A 162 25.34 21.50 27.74
CA LYS A 162 24.61 20.24 27.60
C LYS A 162 24.84 19.61 26.24
N SER A 163 24.72 18.29 26.18
CA SER A 163 24.72 17.52 24.93
C SER A 163 23.36 16.89 24.73
N TYR A 164 22.90 16.83 23.48
CA TYR A 164 21.57 16.32 23.13
C TYR A 164 21.67 15.29 22.02
N ASP A 165 20.83 14.26 22.11
CA ASP A 165 20.64 13.28 21.03
C ASP A 165 19.28 13.53 20.37
N PHE A 166 19.22 13.31 19.06
CA PHE A 166 18.02 13.51 18.25
C PHE A 166 17.65 12.24 17.50
N ARG A 167 16.35 11.99 17.36
CA ARG A 167 15.83 11.00 16.41
C ARG A 167 14.58 11.54 15.74
N LEU A 168 14.43 11.22 14.47
CA LEU A 168 13.33 11.66 13.64
C LEU A 168 12.57 10.44 13.13
N ARG A 169 11.24 10.53 13.08
CA ARG A 169 10.40 9.58 12.34
C ARG A 169 9.42 10.30 11.42
N ALA A 170 9.21 9.73 10.24
CA ALA A 170 8.11 10.05 9.36
C ALA A 170 6.83 9.32 9.82
N GLY A 171 5.73 10.05 9.91
CA GLY A 171 4.39 9.53 10.18
C GLY A 171 3.55 9.47 8.91
N GLN A 172 2.69 8.47 8.81
CA GLN A 172 1.75 8.29 7.69
C GLN A 172 0.32 8.34 8.19
N GLN A 173 -0.58 8.78 7.30
CA GLN A 173 -2.02 8.71 7.54
C GLN A 173 -2.40 7.26 7.78
N ARG A 174 -2.89 6.96 8.99
CA ARG A 174 -3.57 5.69 9.24
C ARG A 174 -4.93 5.78 8.57
N SER A 175 -5.16 4.95 7.55
CA SER A 175 -6.51 4.75 7.04
C SER A 175 -7.33 4.08 8.13
N THR A 176 -8.01 4.87 8.95
CA THR A 176 -9.11 4.38 9.77
C THR A 176 -10.15 3.81 8.82
N GLY A 177 -10.22 2.48 8.74
CA GLY A 177 -11.31 1.77 8.10
C GLY A 177 -12.60 2.16 8.79
N SER A 178 -13.27 3.20 8.27
CA SER A 178 -14.59 3.59 8.71
C SER A 178 -15.56 2.57 8.15
N LEU A 179 -15.86 1.53 8.93
CA LEU A 179 -17.09 0.76 8.81
C LEU A 179 -18.25 1.67 9.24
N ALA A 180 -18.61 2.64 8.39
CA ALA A 180 -19.89 3.31 8.48
C ALA A 180 -20.89 2.54 7.60
N GLY A 181 -21.33 1.40 8.10
CA GLY A 181 -22.54 0.75 7.61
C GLY A 181 -23.76 1.50 8.14
N ARG A 182 -24.64 1.91 7.22
CA ARG A 182 -26.10 1.91 7.37
C ARG A 182 -26.75 2.15 6.02
#